data_AF-A0A9P0GS08-F1
#
_entry.id   AF-A0A9P0GS08-F1
#
_cell.length_a   1.000
_cell.length_b   1.000
_cell.length_c   1.000
_cell.angle_alpha   90.00
_cell.angle_beta   90.00
_cell.angle_gamma   90.00
#
_symmetry.space_group_name_H-M   'P 1'
#
loop_
_entity.id
_entity.type
_entity.pdbx_description
1 polymer ?
#
loop_
_entity_poly.entity_id
_entity_poly.type
_entity_poly.pdbx_seq_one_letter_code
_entity_poly.pdbx_strand_id
1 'polypeptide(L)'
;MPFLFDQKKSVMSVTQFFEGKSIFITGSSGFIGKVLIEKLLRTCPGIKNIYILIRPKKNKSIQERVKTMFDVPLFDKLKKGNNDVLNKVLGVPGDITQLNLGLGEKDTKTITDNVSIIYHIAASVRFDDFLKIAITTNTRSTREIITLAKQCKTLDVFVYCSTVYCNFEKDVIEEKVYPAKQDWRMAIELAEKYDEMTLQVLTEKCIHPLPNTYTYTKGLTEQLVIDLCTNQIPAIIVRPSIVLPSFEDPIDGWVDNFNGPMTLNLLAGKGLLKVLKADEEIAHDHVFVDNTVKVLLIATWKKSVQADTTIIEVYNNATDVNFSPLFDREVGNKVVSKNPPESYLWYAYTEFIKNPIIFYIGTLFYHLLPALILDSIMYLTGKKPKIFKLYRKVFIANVSLYPFMSKAFNIRTENYLGLEESLMECDKKELSFINSRMPADSTRTVKAIHIIWKGIKQYLMKEKAYATEEEIKRYARIMTFQKMLYFVVKGFIFYLIISKLLVPVIISELNKISSI
;
A
#
# COMPACT_ATOMS: atom_id res chain seq x y z
N MET A 1 13.46 38.18 25.62
CA MET A 1 13.28 36.73 25.87
C MET A 1 12.77 35.87 24.69
N PRO A 2 12.27 36.37 23.54
CA PRO A 2 11.90 35.49 22.41
C PRO A 2 13.13 34.98 21.61
N PHE A 3 14.24 35.73 21.61
CA PHE A 3 15.46 35.40 20.86
C PHE A 3 16.23 34.17 21.39
N LEU A 4 16.08 33.80 22.67
CA LEU A 4 16.70 32.62 23.28
C LEU A 4 15.87 31.34 23.13
N PHE A 5 14.56 31.47 22.88
CA PHE A 5 13.70 30.31 22.59
C PHE A 5 13.89 29.80 21.15
N ASP A 6 14.19 30.70 20.21
CA ASP A 6 14.38 30.36 18.79
C ASP A 6 15.71 29.63 18.52
N GLN A 7 16.80 30.02 19.22
CA GLN A 7 18.09 29.32 19.12
C GLN A 7 18.09 27.91 19.74
N LYS A 8 17.13 27.57 20.62
CA LYS A 8 17.03 26.21 21.19
C LYS A 8 16.48 25.18 20.20
N LYS A 9 15.65 25.61 19.22
CA LYS A 9 15.10 24.70 18.21
C LYS A 9 16.12 24.27 17.16
N SER A 10 17.18 25.06 16.91
CA SER A 10 18.19 24.74 15.89
C SER A 10 19.21 23.66 16.30
N VAL A 11 19.13 23.12 17.53
CA VAL A 11 20.04 22.07 18.05
C VAL A 11 19.25 20.90 18.68
N MET A 12 17.92 20.86 18.47
CA MET A 12 17.07 19.81 19.03
C MET A 12 17.03 18.58 18.12
N SER A 13 17.41 17.41 18.64
CA SER A 13 17.32 16.13 17.92
C SER A 13 15.85 15.73 17.69
N VAL A 14 15.61 14.82 16.74
CA VAL A 14 14.26 14.27 16.47
C VAL A 14 13.70 13.64 17.74
N THR A 15 14.51 12.85 18.43
CA THR A 15 14.13 12.18 19.69
C THR A 15 13.77 13.17 20.80
N GLN A 16 14.54 14.26 20.95
CA GLN A 16 14.25 15.33 21.92
C GLN A 16 12.98 16.10 21.59
N PHE A 17 12.68 16.31 20.30
CA PHE A 17 11.46 16.99 19.89
C PHE A 17 10.19 16.26 20.34
N PHE A 18 10.19 14.93 20.27
CA PHE A 18 9.04 14.11 20.70
C PHE A 18 8.90 13.99 22.23
N GLU A 19 9.88 14.46 23.01
CA GLU A 19 9.84 14.45 24.48
C GLU A 19 8.64 15.25 25.00
N GLY A 20 7.83 14.65 25.87
CA GLY A 20 6.65 15.27 26.47
C GLY A 20 5.49 15.55 25.50
N LYS A 21 5.63 15.24 24.20
CA LYS A 21 4.58 15.48 23.20
C LYS A 21 3.44 14.46 23.33
N SER A 22 2.24 14.93 23.02
CA SER A 22 1.05 14.10 22.84
C SER A 22 0.67 14.04 21.36
N ILE A 23 0.45 12.84 20.86
CA ILE A 23 0.24 12.57 19.42
C ILE A 23 -1.16 12.04 19.20
N PHE A 24 -1.87 12.50 18.16
CA PHE A 24 -3.11 11.89 17.69
C PHE A 24 -2.91 11.23 16.33
N ILE A 25 -3.28 9.95 16.22
CA ILE A 25 -3.12 9.16 15.00
C ILE A 25 -4.46 8.63 14.53
N THR A 26 -4.84 9.00 13.30
CA THR A 26 -5.93 8.31 12.59
C THR A 26 -5.33 7.25 11.68
N GLY A 27 -6.02 6.11 11.51
CA GLY A 27 -5.48 4.98 10.74
C GLY A 27 -4.44 4.16 11.51
N SER A 28 -4.37 4.33 12.83
CA SER A 28 -3.51 3.63 13.79
C SER A 28 -3.58 2.10 13.68
N SER A 29 -4.76 1.54 13.43
CA SER A 29 -4.93 0.10 13.26
C SER A 29 -4.52 -0.42 11.88
N GLY A 30 -4.18 0.46 10.94
CA GLY A 30 -3.70 0.11 9.61
C GLY A 30 -2.21 -0.23 9.60
N PHE A 31 -1.71 -0.70 8.46
CA PHE A 31 -0.34 -1.17 8.30
C PHE A 31 0.71 -0.12 8.70
N ILE A 32 0.72 1.04 8.02
CA ILE A 32 1.64 2.15 8.33
C ILE A 32 1.44 2.65 9.77
N GLY A 33 0.18 2.78 10.21
CA GLY A 33 -0.16 3.29 11.54
C GLY A 33 0.42 2.43 12.67
N LYS A 34 0.37 1.10 12.55
CA LYS A 34 0.96 0.21 13.55
C LYS A 34 2.48 0.33 13.61
N VAL A 35 3.14 0.37 12.45
CA VAL A 35 4.61 0.52 12.37
C VAL A 35 5.05 1.88 12.89
N LEU A 36 4.28 2.93 12.62
CA LEU A 36 4.50 4.27 13.18
C LEU A 36 4.44 4.27 14.71
N ILE A 37 3.40 3.64 15.29
CA ILE A 37 3.27 3.53 16.75
C ILE A 37 4.44 2.75 17.35
N GLU A 38 4.81 1.61 16.75
CA GLU A 38 5.96 0.82 17.21
C GLU A 38 7.24 1.68 17.22
N LYS A 39 7.52 2.38 16.12
CA LYS A 39 8.72 3.21 15.98
C LYS A 39 8.74 4.37 16.95
N LEU A 40 7.62 5.07 17.13
CA LEU A 40 7.49 6.17 18.10
C LEU A 40 7.77 5.68 19.52
N LEU A 41 7.15 4.57 19.95
CA LEU A 41 7.35 4.05 21.31
C LEU A 41 8.77 3.53 21.54
N ARG A 42 9.41 2.95 20.52
CA ARG A 42 10.76 2.40 20.63
C ARG A 42 11.85 3.47 20.58
N THR A 43 11.72 4.45 19.68
CA THR A 43 12.77 5.44 19.42
C THR A 43 12.56 6.73 20.22
N CYS A 44 11.32 7.06 20.59
CA CYS A 44 10.99 8.28 21.34
C CYS A 44 10.32 7.93 22.68
N PRO A 45 11.06 7.32 23.64
CA PRO A 45 10.48 6.87 24.90
C PRO A 45 9.95 8.03 25.76
N GLY A 46 10.36 9.27 25.49
CA GLY A 46 9.88 10.49 26.15
C GLY A 46 8.47 10.96 25.80
N ILE A 47 7.82 10.36 24.79
CA ILE A 47 6.44 10.72 24.40
C ILE A 47 5.52 10.59 25.61
N LYS A 48 4.66 11.58 25.82
CA LYS A 48 3.69 11.61 26.93
C LYS A 48 2.60 10.57 26.69
N ASN A 49 1.92 10.67 25.56
CA ASN A 49 0.90 9.71 25.13
C ASN A 49 0.63 9.75 23.62
N ILE A 50 0.04 8.68 23.11
CA ILE A 50 -0.41 8.54 21.72
C ILE A 50 -1.90 8.22 21.76
N TYR A 51 -2.73 9.20 21.42
CA TYR A 51 -4.16 9.02 21.21
C TYR A 51 -4.40 8.38 19.84
N ILE A 52 -5.19 7.30 19.82
CA ILE A 52 -5.54 6.60 18.59
C ILE A 52 -7.05 6.55 18.39
N LEU A 53 -7.52 6.93 17.20
CA LEU A 53 -8.94 6.85 16.87
C LEU A 53 -9.35 5.40 16.57
N ILE A 54 -10.33 4.88 17.32
CA ILE A 54 -10.73 3.47 17.28
C ILE A 54 -12.25 3.37 17.11
N ARG A 55 -12.69 2.86 15.94
CA ARG A 55 -14.12 2.64 15.63
C ARG A 55 -14.85 1.76 16.66
N PRO A 56 -15.97 2.18 17.25
CA PRO A 56 -16.72 1.30 18.15
C PRO A 56 -17.13 -0.02 17.47
N LYS A 57 -17.13 -1.13 18.23
CA LYS A 57 -17.66 -2.44 17.78
C LYS A 57 -18.61 -2.99 18.83
N LYS A 58 -19.71 -3.60 18.39
CA LYS A 58 -20.61 -4.34 19.28
C LYS A 58 -19.80 -5.41 20.03
N ASN A 59 -19.93 -5.44 21.36
CA ASN A 59 -19.31 -6.42 22.27
C ASN A 59 -17.79 -6.31 22.49
N LYS A 60 -17.14 -5.18 22.18
CA LYS A 60 -15.75 -4.93 22.58
C LYS A 60 -15.56 -3.50 23.06
N SER A 61 -14.92 -3.33 24.22
CA SER A 61 -14.50 -2.02 24.69
C SER A 61 -13.36 -1.45 23.82
N ILE A 62 -13.16 -0.14 23.86
CA ILE A 62 -12.07 0.52 23.14
C ILE A 62 -10.72 -0.03 23.63
N GLN A 63 -10.54 -0.21 24.94
CA GLN A 63 -9.33 -0.72 25.56
C GLN A 63 -9.02 -2.14 25.12
N GLU A 64 -10.02 -3.02 25.03
CA GLU A 64 -9.85 -4.36 24.47
C GLU A 64 -9.41 -4.32 23.01
N ARG A 65 -9.96 -3.39 22.21
CA ARG A 65 -9.55 -3.21 20.81
C ARG A 65 -8.10 -2.73 20.71
N VAL A 66 -7.67 -1.80 21.57
CA VAL A 66 -6.27 -1.36 21.65
C VAL A 66 -5.36 -2.53 22.02
N LYS A 67 -5.69 -3.28 23.08
CA LYS A 67 -4.92 -4.47 23.49
C LYS A 67 -4.81 -5.49 22.36
N THR A 68 -5.93 -5.78 21.67
CA THR A 68 -5.95 -6.70 20.51
C THR A 68 -5.06 -6.20 19.37
N MET A 69 -4.97 -4.90 19.15
CA MET A 69 -4.12 -4.33 18.09
C MET A 69 -2.63 -4.63 18.30
N PHE A 70 -2.20 -4.74 19.57
CA PHE A 70 -0.84 -5.09 19.94
C PHE A 70 -0.58 -6.60 19.95
N ASP A 71 -1.60 -7.44 19.75
CA ASP A 71 -1.46 -8.90 19.70
C ASP A 71 -0.96 -9.39 18.34
N VAL A 72 0.19 -8.84 17.92
CA VAL A 72 0.87 -9.18 16.68
C VAL A 72 2.39 -9.13 16.87
N PRO A 73 3.16 -9.90 16.08
CA PRO A 73 4.62 -9.98 16.19
C PRO A 73 5.37 -8.64 16.15
N LEU A 74 4.80 -7.63 15.47
CA LEU A 74 5.37 -6.29 15.36
C LEU A 74 5.76 -5.68 16.72
N PHE A 75 4.93 -5.90 17.75
CA PHE A 75 5.12 -5.28 19.07
C PHE A 75 5.89 -6.16 20.06
N ASP A 76 6.33 -7.35 19.67
CA ASP A 76 6.95 -8.30 20.60
C ASP A 76 8.26 -7.79 21.20
N LYS A 77 9.04 -7.00 20.44
CA LYS A 77 10.26 -6.35 20.93
C LYS A 77 9.96 -5.36 22.06
N LEU A 78 8.90 -4.55 21.91
CA LEU A 78 8.45 -3.60 22.94
C LEU A 78 7.95 -4.34 24.18
N LYS A 79 7.17 -5.42 24.00
CA LYS A 79 6.65 -6.23 25.11
C LYS A 79 7.74 -6.90 25.94
N LYS A 80 8.81 -7.38 25.29
CA LYS A 80 9.96 -8.01 25.99
C LYS A 80 10.80 -7.01 26.79
N GLY A 81 10.88 -5.76 26.35
CA GLY A 81 11.68 -4.72 27.01
C GLY A 81 10.95 -4.09 28.20
N ASN A 82 9.80 -3.45 27.95
CA ASN A 82 8.98 -2.82 28.96
C ASN A 82 7.52 -2.77 28.50
N ASN A 83 6.66 -3.64 29.03
CA ASN A 83 5.24 -3.68 28.67
C ASN A 83 4.50 -2.36 28.95
N ASP A 84 4.96 -1.57 29.93
CA ASP A 84 4.28 -0.34 30.33
C ASP A 84 4.38 0.76 29.27
N VAL A 85 5.30 0.65 28.32
CA VAL A 85 5.40 1.60 27.20
C VAL A 85 4.12 1.60 26.35
N LEU A 86 3.42 0.47 26.26
CA LEU A 86 2.16 0.36 25.53
C LEU A 86 1.00 1.09 26.23
N ASN A 87 1.10 1.32 27.55
CA ASN A 87 0.09 2.08 28.31
C ASN A 87 0.06 3.57 27.89
N LYS A 88 1.09 4.05 27.19
CA LYS A 88 1.10 5.38 26.58
C LYS A 88 0.10 5.52 25.43
N VAL A 89 -0.37 4.40 24.87
CA VAL A 89 -1.31 4.41 23.74
C VAL A 89 -2.75 4.37 24.25
N LEU A 90 -3.47 5.47 24.05
CA LEU A 90 -4.80 5.70 24.57
C LEU A 90 -5.82 5.66 23.43
N GLY A 91 -6.73 4.69 23.48
CA GLY A 91 -7.80 4.58 22.50
C GLY A 91 -8.91 5.60 22.73
N VAL A 92 -9.32 6.29 21.67
CA VAL A 92 -10.45 7.22 21.67
C VAL A 92 -11.53 6.70 20.74
N PRO A 93 -12.80 6.56 21.20
CA PRO A 93 -13.89 6.09 20.35
C PRO A 93 -14.20 7.10 19.24
N GLY A 94 -14.26 6.66 18.00
CA GLY A 94 -14.72 7.49 16.89
C GLY A 94 -14.51 6.88 15.51
N ASP A 95 -15.07 7.53 14.50
CA ASP A 95 -15.03 7.14 13.09
C ASP A 95 -14.83 8.36 12.20
N ILE A 96 -13.79 8.34 11.38
CA ILE A 96 -13.42 9.44 10.48
C ILE A 96 -14.53 9.83 9.49
N THR A 97 -15.48 8.94 9.22
CA THR A 97 -16.61 9.19 8.31
C THR A 97 -17.71 10.03 8.95
N GLN A 98 -17.70 10.18 10.28
CA GLN A 98 -18.70 10.94 11.03
C GLN A 98 -18.29 12.42 11.15
N LEU A 99 -19.27 13.30 11.35
CA LEU A 99 -19.01 14.68 11.78
C LEU A 99 -18.21 14.69 13.09
N ASN A 100 -17.27 15.62 13.22
CA ASN A 100 -16.38 15.71 14.38
C ASN A 100 -15.69 14.36 14.71
N LEU A 101 -15.47 13.51 13.69
CA LEU A 101 -14.90 12.17 13.81
C LEU A 101 -15.69 11.23 14.74
N GLY A 102 -16.95 11.57 15.07
CA GLY A 102 -17.76 10.85 16.05
C GLY A 102 -17.22 10.95 17.48
N LEU A 103 -16.36 11.94 17.77
CA LEU A 103 -15.82 12.19 19.10
C LEU A 103 -16.87 12.82 20.01
N GLY A 104 -16.91 12.36 21.27
CA GLY A 104 -17.65 13.05 22.32
C GLY A 104 -16.91 14.29 22.82
N GLU A 105 -17.63 15.22 23.44
CA GLU A 105 -17.08 16.50 23.91
C GLU A 105 -15.83 16.35 24.80
N LYS A 106 -15.84 15.37 25.70
CA LYS A 106 -14.70 15.08 26.59
C LYS A 106 -13.45 14.69 25.80
N ASP A 107 -13.61 13.83 24.79
CA ASP A 107 -12.50 13.34 23.98
C ASP A 107 -11.99 14.43 23.04
N THR A 108 -12.89 15.19 22.42
CA THR A 108 -12.55 16.39 21.64
C THR A 108 -11.72 17.35 22.50
N LYS A 109 -12.19 17.70 23.71
CA LYS A 109 -11.46 18.59 24.62
C LYS A 109 -10.09 18.02 25.02
N THR A 110 -10.02 16.73 25.32
CA THR A 110 -8.75 16.06 25.66
C THR A 110 -7.74 16.20 24.52
N ILE A 111 -8.18 15.99 23.28
CA ILE A 111 -7.34 16.13 22.08
C ILE A 111 -6.92 17.59 21.90
N THR A 112 -7.87 18.54 21.89
CA THR A 112 -7.57 19.95 21.64
C THR A 112 -6.70 20.59 22.72
N ASP A 113 -6.80 20.13 23.97
CA ASP A 113 -6.02 20.68 25.09
C ASP A 113 -4.60 20.13 25.18
N ASN A 114 -4.33 18.92 24.64
CA ASN A 114 -3.06 18.23 24.89
C ASN A 114 -2.27 17.91 23.62
N VAL A 115 -2.91 17.69 22.48
CA VAL A 115 -2.23 17.14 21.30
C VAL A 115 -1.39 18.20 20.59
N SER A 116 -0.14 17.82 20.30
CA SER A 116 0.81 18.65 19.57
C SER A 116 1.08 18.16 18.15
N ILE A 117 0.87 16.87 17.88
CA ILE A 117 1.17 16.29 16.57
C ILE A 117 -0.02 15.46 16.12
N ILE A 118 -0.48 15.69 14.89
CA ILE A 118 -1.56 14.91 14.30
C ILE A 118 -1.03 14.20 13.06
N TYR A 119 -1.05 12.86 13.09
CA TYR A 119 -0.81 12.03 11.91
C TYR A 119 -2.14 11.59 11.30
N HIS A 120 -2.49 12.14 10.15
CA HIS A 120 -3.64 11.71 9.37
C HIS A 120 -3.23 10.69 8.30
N ILE A 121 -3.30 9.41 8.67
CA ILE A 121 -2.97 8.27 7.80
C ILE A 121 -4.22 7.52 7.33
N ALA A 122 -5.36 7.70 8.01
CA ALA A 122 -6.58 7.01 7.66
C ALA A 122 -7.07 7.38 6.26
N ALA A 123 -7.31 6.35 5.45
CA ALA A 123 -7.93 6.49 4.13
C ALA A 123 -8.55 5.14 3.74
N SER A 124 -9.54 5.17 2.86
CA SER A 124 -9.78 4.02 2.00
C SER A 124 -8.74 3.99 0.90
N VAL A 125 -8.09 2.83 0.76
CA VAL A 125 -7.08 2.53 -0.26
C VAL A 125 -7.61 1.58 -1.33
N ARG A 126 -8.93 1.41 -1.38
CA ARG A 126 -9.61 0.57 -2.36
C ARG A 126 -9.83 1.34 -3.65
N PHE A 127 -9.53 0.70 -4.78
CA PHE A 127 -9.71 1.31 -6.11
C PHE A 127 -11.14 1.16 -6.63
N ASP A 128 -11.93 0.29 -6.00
CA ASP A 128 -13.30 -0.09 -6.39
C ASP A 128 -14.38 0.47 -5.45
N ASP A 129 -14.01 1.42 -4.57
CA ASP A 129 -14.99 2.07 -3.70
C ASP A 129 -15.91 3.00 -4.51
N PHE A 130 -17.20 3.00 -4.13
CA PHE A 130 -18.18 3.98 -4.60
C PHE A 130 -17.68 5.41 -4.34
N LEU A 131 -17.93 6.32 -5.28
CA LEU A 131 -17.44 7.69 -5.22
C LEU A 131 -17.82 8.39 -3.90
N LYS A 132 -19.06 8.20 -3.43
CA LYS A 132 -19.55 8.71 -2.15
C LYS A 132 -18.70 8.27 -0.97
N ILE A 133 -18.39 6.97 -0.90
CA ILE A 133 -17.59 6.38 0.17
C ILE A 133 -16.16 6.92 0.11
N ALA A 134 -15.57 6.98 -1.08
CA ALA A 134 -14.22 7.49 -1.27
C ALA A 134 -14.10 8.96 -0.84
N ILE A 135 -15.00 9.84 -1.29
CA ILE A 135 -14.98 11.27 -0.93
C ILE A 135 -15.21 11.46 0.58
N THR A 136 -16.20 10.75 1.14
CA THR A 136 -16.51 10.84 2.58
C THR A 136 -15.31 10.40 3.43
N THR A 137 -14.67 9.30 3.04
CA THR A 137 -13.58 8.68 3.82
C THR A 137 -12.25 9.40 3.66
N ASN A 138 -11.93 9.93 2.47
CA ASN A 138 -10.58 10.44 2.17
C ASN A 138 -10.49 11.97 2.12
N THR A 139 -11.58 12.66 1.81
CA THR A 139 -11.57 14.13 1.59
C THR A 139 -12.37 14.83 2.67
N ARG A 140 -13.63 14.44 2.87
CA ARG A 140 -14.49 15.02 3.89
C ARG A 140 -13.96 14.77 5.30
N SER A 141 -13.51 13.55 5.59
CA SER A 141 -12.89 13.23 6.89
C SER A 141 -11.65 14.10 7.18
N THR A 142 -10.83 14.40 6.17
CA THR A 142 -9.64 15.23 6.33
C THR A 142 -10.00 16.66 6.70
N ARG A 143 -11.10 17.21 6.13
CA ARG A 143 -11.67 18.50 6.56
C ARG A 143 -12.00 18.49 8.06
N GLU A 144 -12.65 17.44 8.55
CA GLU A 144 -13.01 17.31 9.96
C GLU A 144 -11.76 17.26 10.85
N ILE A 145 -10.72 16.52 10.45
CA ILE A 145 -9.47 16.41 11.21
C ILE A 145 -8.71 17.73 11.22
N ILE A 146 -8.65 18.45 10.09
CA ILE A 146 -8.01 19.78 10.05
C ILE A 146 -8.80 20.77 10.91
N THR A 147 -10.13 20.68 10.92
CA THR A 147 -10.97 21.50 11.81
C THR A 147 -10.63 21.24 13.28
N LEU A 148 -10.47 19.98 13.68
CA LEU A 148 -10.00 19.61 15.02
C LEU A 148 -8.55 20.11 15.27
N ALA A 149 -7.66 19.99 14.29
CA ALA A 149 -6.28 20.43 14.39
C ALA A 149 -6.17 21.93 14.68
N LYS A 150 -6.99 22.76 14.00
CA LYS A 150 -7.06 24.20 14.24
C LYS A 150 -7.53 24.58 15.64
N GLN A 151 -8.22 23.67 16.34
CA GLN A 151 -8.66 23.87 17.72
C GLN A 151 -7.61 23.43 18.75
N CYS A 152 -6.55 22.72 18.33
CA CYS A 152 -5.50 22.27 19.23
C CYS A 152 -4.62 23.43 19.70
N LYS A 153 -4.53 23.63 21.02
CA LYS A 153 -3.82 24.75 21.65
C LYS A 153 -2.30 24.68 21.51
N THR A 154 -1.77 23.48 21.31
CA THR A 154 -0.33 23.19 21.33
C THR A 154 0.14 22.50 20.06
N LEU A 155 -0.60 22.65 18.95
CA LEU A 155 -0.28 21.99 17.68
C LEU A 155 1.06 22.50 17.14
N ASP A 156 2.03 21.60 17.04
CA ASP A 156 3.29 21.81 16.35
C ASP A 156 3.16 21.51 14.85
N VAL A 157 2.55 20.36 14.48
CA VAL A 157 2.45 19.93 13.07
C VAL A 157 1.23 19.05 12.81
N PHE A 158 0.55 19.31 11.69
CA PHE A 158 -0.41 18.41 11.05
C PHE A 158 0.23 17.67 9.86
N VAL A 159 0.20 16.34 9.88
CA VAL A 159 0.84 15.49 8.87
C VAL A 159 -0.21 14.76 8.06
N TYR A 160 -0.27 15.01 6.75
CA TYR A 160 -1.15 14.31 5.83
C TYR A 160 -0.38 13.23 5.04
N CYS A 161 -0.86 11.99 5.11
CA CYS A 161 -0.33 10.89 4.29
C CYS A 161 -1.16 10.76 3.01
N SER A 162 -0.57 11.18 1.88
CA SER A 162 -1.13 11.10 0.54
C SER A 162 -0.55 9.90 -0.24
N THR A 163 -0.36 10.03 -1.55
CA THR A 163 0.31 9.06 -2.42
C THR A 163 0.85 9.75 -3.67
N VAL A 164 1.99 9.31 -4.19
CA VAL A 164 2.54 9.86 -5.46
C VAL A 164 1.54 9.68 -6.61
N TYR A 165 0.76 8.61 -6.58
CA TYR A 165 -0.15 8.20 -7.64
C TYR A 165 -1.42 9.06 -7.77
N CYS A 166 -1.67 10.00 -6.85
CA CYS A 166 -2.75 10.97 -7.01
C CYS A 166 -2.52 11.94 -8.18
N ASN A 167 -1.27 12.01 -8.67
CA ASN A 167 -0.85 12.80 -9.82
C ASN A 167 -0.66 11.92 -11.08
N PHE A 168 -1.47 10.86 -11.23
CA PHE A 168 -1.34 9.84 -12.29
C PHE A 168 -1.20 10.42 -13.72
N GLU A 169 -1.82 11.56 -13.99
CA GLU A 169 -1.77 12.23 -15.30
C GLU A 169 -0.41 12.82 -15.64
N LYS A 170 0.42 13.10 -14.63
CA LYS A 170 1.73 13.72 -14.83
C LYS A 170 2.75 12.67 -15.24
N ASP A 171 3.63 13.05 -16.16
CA ASP A 171 4.78 12.22 -16.52
C ASP A 171 5.94 12.47 -15.56
N VAL A 172 6.08 13.72 -15.11
CA VAL A 172 7.00 14.13 -14.03
C VAL A 172 6.19 14.57 -12.82
N ILE A 173 6.37 13.89 -11.70
CA ILE A 173 5.70 14.19 -10.43
C ILE A 173 6.71 14.90 -9.52
N GLU A 174 6.50 16.19 -9.33
CA GLU A 174 7.31 17.06 -8.47
C GLU A 174 6.80 17.07 -7.02
N GLU A 175 7.67 17.50 -6.11
CA GLU A 175 7.34 17.71 -4.69
C GLU A 175 6.63 19.05 -4.45
N LYS A 176 5.50 19.20 -5.14
CA LYS A 176 4.54 20.30 -4.97
C LYS A 176 3.12 19.79 -5.12
N VAL A 177 2.15 20.52 -4.56
CA VAL A 177 0.72 20.25 -4.79
C VAL A 177 0.34 20.77 -6.17
N TYR A 178 -0.34 19.93 -6.95
CA TYR A 178 -0.92 20.31 -8.23
C TYR A 178 -2.38 20.72 -8.02
N PRO A 179 -2.90 21.70 -8.79
CA PRO A 179 -4.30 22.07 -8.72
C PRO A 179 -5.20 20.84 -8.90
N ALA A 180 -6.12 20.65 -7.96
CA ALA A 180 -7.11 19.58 -8.04
C ALA A 180 -8.05 19.79 -9.24
N LYS A 181 -8.55 18.69 -9.80
CA LYS A 181 -9.45 18.70 -10.97
C LYS A 181 -10.83 19.30 -10.69
N GLN A 182 -11.24 19.25 -9.44
CA GLN A 182 -12.55 19.70 -9.00
C GLN A 182 -12.38 20.40 -7.66
N ASP A 183 -13.24 21.39 -7.38
CA ASP A 183 -13.33 21.97 -6.04
C ASP A 183 -13.75 20.88 -5.05
N TRP A 184 -12.93 20.66 -4.03
CA TRP A 184 -13.19 19.68 -2.98
C TRP A 184 -14.49 19.99 -2.23
N ARG A 185 -14.92 21.26 -2.16
CA ARG A 185 -16.20 21.67 -1.55
C ARG A 185 -17.37 21.10 -2.33
N MET A 186 -17.34 21.27 -3.65
CA MET A 186 -18.35 20.69 -4.55
C MET A 186 -18.32 19.16 -4.50
N ALA A 187 -17.14 18.55 -4.48
CA ALA A 187 -17.03 17.09 -4.37
C ALA A 187 -17.69 16.56 -3.08
N ILE A 188 -17.46 17.22 -1.93
CA ILE A 188 -18.13 16.87 -0.67
C ILE A 188 -19.65 17.09 -0.76
N GLU A 189 -20.09 18.24 -1.30
CA GLU A 189 -21.52 18.52 -1.46
C GLU A 189 -22.21 17.44 -2.30
N LEU A 190 -21.59 17.02 -3.41
CA LEU A 190 -22.11 15.95 -4.26
C LEU A 190 -22.25 14.64 -3.47
N ALA A 191 -21.23 14.27 -2.69
CA ALA A 191 -21.25 13.06 -1.88
C ALA A 191 -22.33 13.09 -0.77
N GLU A 192 -22.58 14.25 -0.18
CA GLU A 192 -23.57 14.42 0.89
C GLU A 192 -25.00 14.50 0.34
N LYS A 193 -25.21 15.17 -0.80
CA LYS A 193 -26.54 15.46 -1.39
C LYS A 193 -27.14 14.31 -2.19
N TYR A 194 -26.33 13.61 -2.97
CA TYR A 194 -26.83 12.57 -3.88
C TYR A 194 -26.69 11.16 -3.28
N ASP A 195 -27.58 10.26 -3.72
CA ASP A 195 -27.52 8.85 -3.36
C ASP A 195 -26.37 8.14 -4.10
N GLU A 196 -26.02 6.95 -3.60
CA GLU A 196 -24.89 6.18 -4.12
C GLU A 196 -25.07 5.77 -5.58
N MET A 197 -26.29 5.43 -6.02
CA MET A 197 -26.56 4.99 -7.39
C MET A 197 -26.40 6.14 -8.38
N THR A 198 -26.93 7.31 -8.06
CA THR A 198 -26.75 8.52 -8.87
C THR A 198 -25.28 8.86 -9.02
N LEU A 199 -24.52 8.85 -7.92
CA LEU A 199 -23.08 9.13 -7.97
C LEU A 199 -22.30 8.05 -8.72
N GLN A 200 -22.74 6.78 -8.66
CA GLN A 200 -22.10 5.70 -9.38
C GLN A 200 -22.15 5.89 -10.90
N VAL A 201 -23.25 6.43 -11.42
CA VAL A 201 -23.38 6.80 -12.85
C VAL A 201 -22.43 7.95 -13.22
N LEU A 202 -22.20 8.88 -12.29
CA LEU A 202 -21.32 10.03 -12.51
C LEU A 202 -19.84 9.74 -12.24
N THR A 203 -19.50 8.62 -11.58
CA THR A 203 -18.14 8.30 -11.13
C THR A 203 -17.10 8.48 -12.22
N GLU A 204 -17.31 7.88 -13.39
CA GLU A 204 -16.34 7.94 -14.49
C GLU A 204 -16.06 9.37 -14.94
N LYS A 205 -17.09 10.21 -15.04
CA LYS A 205 -16.96 11.63 -15.40
C LYS A 205 -16.23 12.43 -14.34
N CYS A 206 -16.48 12.14 -13.06
CA CYS A 206 -15.84 12.85 -11.94
C CYS A 206 -14.36 12.50 -11.80
N ILE A 207 -14.00 11.22 -11.97
CA ILE A 207 -12.61 10.78 -11.73
C ILE A 207 -11.72 10.94 -12.96
N HIS A 208 -12.27 10.95 -14.18
CA HIS A 208 -11.46 10.99 -15.39
C HIS A 208 -10.54 12.23 -15.45
N PRO A 209 -9.27 12.06 -15.85
CA PRO A 209 -8.64 10.84 -16.38
C PRO A 209 -7.91 9.98 -15.33
N LEU A 210 -8.15 10.19 -14.04
CA LEU A 210 -7.57 9.37 -12.98
C LEU A 210 -8.18 7.96 -13.00
N PRO A 211 -7.38 6.91 -12.77
CA PRO A 211 -7.79 5.53 -13.02
C PRO A 211 -8.78 4.98 -11.99
N ASN A 212 -8.95 5.64 -10.84
CA ASN A 212 -9.84 5.18 -9.76
C ASN A 212 -10.19 6.29 -8.77
N THR A 213 -11.18 6.00 -7.91
CA THR A 213 -11.66 6.92 -6.86
C THR A 213 -10.60 7.21 -5.78
N TYR A 214 -9.65 6.30 -5.55
CA TYR A 214 -8.57 6.52 -4.59
C TYR A 214 -7.62 7.65 -5.00
N THR A 215 -7.07 7.57 -6.21
CA THR A 215 -6.16 8.60 -6.75
C THR A 215 -6.86 9.95 -6.88
N TYR A 216 -8.12 9.95 -7.35
CA TYR A 216 -8.97 11.13 -7.40
C TYR A 216 -9.13 11.81 -6.03
N THR A 217 -9.56 11.06 -5.02
CA THR A 217 -9.83 11.64 -3.70
C THR A 217 -8.55 12.07 -2.99
N LYS A 218 -7.43 11.37 -3.17
CA LYS A 218 -6.13 11.82 -2.64
C LYS A 218 -5.67 13.14 -3.26
N GLY A 219 -5.85 13.32 -4.57
CA GLY A 219 -5.52 14.58 -5.25
C GLY A 219 -6.41 15.74 -4.78
N LEU A 220 -7.72 15.51 -4.65
CA LEU A 220 -8.65 16.48 -4.05
C LEU A 220 -8.23 16.90 -2.64
N THR A 221 -7.84 15.92 -1.82
CA THR A 221 -7.51 16.18 -0.42
C THR A 221 -6.20 16.96 -0.27
N GLU A 222 -5.22 16.79 -1.16
CA GLU A 222 -4.02 17.64 -1.11
C GLU A 222 -4.36 19.12 -1.33
N GLN A 223 -5.24 19.44 -2.28
CA GLN A 223 -5.71 20.82 -2.46
C GLN A 223 -6.46 21.31 -1.22
N LEU A 224 -7.30 20.46 -0.61
CA LEU A 224 -7.99 20.78 0.65
C LEU A 224 -7.00 21.09 1.78
N VAL A 225 -5.90 20.33 1.89
CA VAL A 225 -4.84 20.58 2.89
C VAL A 225 -4.19 21.94 2.64
N ILE A 226 -3.88 22.28 1.38
CA ILE A 226 -3.37 23.62 1.03
C ILE A 226 -4.36 24.71 1.45
N ASP A 227 -5.60 24.62 0.99
CA ASP A 227 -6.63 25.63 1.21
C ASP A 227 -6.91 25.88 2.71
N LEU A 228 -6.85 24.83 3.54
CA LEU A 228 -7.21 24.93 4.95
C LEU A 228 -6.03 25.14 5.88
N CYS A 229 -4.82 24.71 5.54
CA CYS A 229 -3.67 24.76 6.46
C CYS A 229 -2.72 25.94 6.19
N THR A 230 -2.58 26.39 4.94
CA THR A 230 -1.68 27.50 4.62
C THR A 230 -2.06 28.76 5.40
N ASN A 231 -1.08 29.40 6.03
CA ASN A 231 -1.22 30.56 6.93
C ASN A 231 -2.12 30.31 8.15
N GLN A 232 -2.41 29.04 8.50
CA GLN A 232 -3.34 28.69 9.58
C GLN A 232 -2.67 27.75 10.59
N ILE A 233 -2.11 26.64 10.12
CA ILE A 233 -1.41 25.65 10.96
C ILE A 233 -0.19 25.07 10.22
N PRO A 234 0.89 24.71 10.92
CA PRO A 234 2.02 24.06 10.27
C PRO A 234 1.59 22.68 9.76
N ALA A 235 1.76 22.43 8.46
CA ALA A 235 1.35 21.19 7.84
C ALA A 235 2.37 20.68 6.82
N ILE A 236 2.41 19.36 6.64
CA ILE A 236 3.21 18.68 5.61
C ILE A 236 2.39 17.60 4.91
N ILE A 237 2.79 17.29 3.67
CA ILE A 237 2.23 16.19 2.88
C ILE A 237 3.34 15.18 2.60
N VAL A 238 3.15 13.94 3.03
CA VAL A 238 4.04 12.82 2.67
C VAL A 238 3.30 11.95 1.67
N ARG A 239 3.93 11.67 0.52
CA ARG A 239 3.39 10.86 -0.58
C ARG A 239 4.21 9.57 -0.72
N PRO A 240 3.84 8.48 -0.03
CA PRO A 240 4.42 7.18 -0.31
C PRO A 240 4.04 6.69 -1.72
N SER A 241 4.96 5.98 -2.36
CA SER A 241 4.67 5.12 -3.50
C SER A 241 4.05 3.78 -3.03
N ILE A 242 4.36 2.67 -3.69
CA ILE A 242 3.83 1.36 -3.30
C ILE A 242 4.57 0.90 -2.03
N VAL A 243 3.87 0.91 -0.90
CA VAL A 243 4.43 0.50 0.38
C VAL A 243 4.52 -1.03 0.49
N LEU A 244 5.74 -1.52 0.70
CA LEU A 244 6.12 -2.92 0.87
C LEU A 244 6.26 -3.30 2.36
N PRO A 245 6.34 -4.61 2.67
CA PRO A 245 6.70 -5.10 4.00
C PRO A 245 7.97 -4.45 4.54
N SER A 246 8.18 -4.40 5.85
CA SER A 246 9.42 -3.81 6.39
C SER A 246 10.66 -4.53 5.84
N PHE A 247 11.69 -3.76 5.52
CA PHE A 247 12.95 -4.35 5.08
C PHE A 247 13.74 -4.90 6.27
N GLU A 248 13.98 -4.05 7.28
CA GLU A 248 14.80 -4.41 8.44
C GLU A 248 14.19 -3.98 9.78
N ASP A 249 13.48 -2.85 9.83
CA ASP A 249 13.01 -2.27 11.08
C ASP A 249 11.46 -2.34 11.18
N PRO A 250 10.86 -2.69 12.34
CA PRO A 250 11.48 -3.27 13.53
C PRO A 250 11.77 -4.78 13.43
N ILE A 251 11.13 -5.47 12.49
CA ILE A 251 11.35 -6.88 12.17
C ILE A 251 11.31 -7.03 10.65
N ASP A 252 11.92 -8.07 10.09
CA ASP A 252 12.00 -8.25 8.65
C ASP A 252 10.70 -8.81 8.04
N GLY A 253 10.25 -8.20 6.96
CA GLY A 253 9.11 -8.67 6.18
C GLY A 253 7.75 -8.46 6.85
N TRP A 254 7.63 -7.60 7.87
CA TRP A 254 6.36 -7.35 8.54
C TRP A 254 5.31 -6.79 7.56
N VAL A 255 4.17 -7.47 7.48
CA VAL A 255 3.00 -7.05 6.69
C VAL A 255 1.73 -7.68 7.24
N ASP A 256 0.63 -6.92 7.27
CA ASP A 256 -0.65 -7.38 7.82
C ASP A 256 -1.85 -7.04 6.94
N ASN A 257 -1.60 -6.68 5.68
CA ASN A 257 -2.63 -6.34 4.71
C ASN A 257 -2.42 -7.09 3.38
N PHE A 258 -3.49 -7.18 2.61
CA PHE A 258 -3.54 -7.83 1.30
C PHE A 258 -3.62 -6.79 0.17
N ASN A 259 -3.09 -5.58 0.35
CA ASN A 259 -3.29 -4.51 -0.62
C ASN A 259 -2.34 -4.65 -1.82
N GLY A 260 -2.85 -4.34 -3.01
CA GLY A 260 -2.09 -4.22 -4.26
C GLY A 260 -1.09 -5.38 -4.50
N PRO A 261 0.22 -5.10 -4.55
CA PRO A 261 1.23 -6.11 -4.87
C PRO A 261 1.31 -7.28 -3.88
N MET A 262 0.89 -7.11 -2.61
CA MET A 262 0.93 -8.21 -1.64
C MET A 262 -0.02 -9.34 -2.04
N THR A 263 -1.22 -9.00 -2.51
CA THR A 263 -2.16 -9.98 -3.07
C THR A 263 -1.62 -10.59 -4.34
N LEU A 264 -1.06 -9.81 -5.26
CA LEU A 264 -0.52 -10.34 -6.51
C LEU A 264 0.65 -11.32 -6.28
N ASN A 265 1.61 -10.95 -5.42
CA ASN A 265 2.73 -11.82 -5.06
C ASN A 265 2.26 -13.11 -4.37
N LEU A 266 1.30 -13.02 -3.45
CA LEU A 266 0.71 -14.20 -2.82
C LEU A 266 0.05 -15.12 -3.85
N LEU A 267 -0.78 -14.56 -4.74
CA LEU A 267 -1.47 -15.34 -5.77
C LEU A 267 -0.49 -15.95 -6.76
N ALA A 268 0.54 -15.21 -7.19
CA ALA A 268 1.61 -15.70 -8.05
C ALA A 268 2.37 -16.86 -7.39
N GLY A 269 2.76 -16.70 -6.13
CA GLY A 269 3.48 -17.72 -5.36
C GLY A 269 2.67 -18.98 -5.10
N LYS A 270 1.33 -18.88 -4.95
CA LYS A 270 0.42 -20.03 -4.90
C LYS A 270 0.09 -20.64 -6.27
N GLY A 271 0.67 -20.09 -7.34
CA GLY A 271 0.40 -20.45 -8.73
C GLY A 271 -1.00 -20.09 -9.21
N LEU A 272 -1.75 -19.29 -8.46
CA LEU A 272 -3.11 -18.85 -8.78
C LEU A 272 -3.13 -17.67 -9.76
N LEU A 273 -2.05 -16.89 -9.84
CA LEU A 273 -1.89 -15.86 -10.86
C LEU A 273 -0.93 -16.37 -11.92
N LYS A 274 -1.46 -16.71 -13.10
CA LYS A 274 -0.70 -17.21 -14.26
C LYS A 274 -0.45 -16.17 -15.34
N VAL A 275 -1.34 -15.19 -15.47
CA VAL A 275 -1.22 -14.09 -16.43
C VAL A 275 -1.53 -12.80 -15.69
N LEU A 276 -0.65 -11.81 -15.82
CA LEU A 276 -0.78 -10.48 -15.26
C LEU A 276 -0.79 -9.47 -16.41
N LYS A 277 -1.76 -8.56 -16.43
CA LYS A 277 -1.82 -7.50 -17.42
C LYS A 277 -0.87 -6.40 -16.97
N ALA A 278 0.26 -6.28 -17.64
CA ALA A 278 1.34 -5.36 -17.27
C ALA A 278 2.29 -5.19 -18.45
N ASP A 279 3.03 -4.09 -18.44
CA ASP A 279 4.20 -3.91 -19.29
C ASP A 279 5.43 -4.44 -18.54
N GLU A 280 6.18 -5.37 -19.15
CA GLU A 280 7.31 -6.02 -18.49
C GLU A 280 8.59 -5.18 -18.45
N GLU A 281 8.61 -4.06 -19.19
CA GLU A 281 9.73 -3.13 -19.27
C GLU A 281 9.51 -1.90 -18.38
N ILE A 282 8.26 -1.61 -17.98
CA ILE A 282 7.93 -0.47 -17.15
C ILE A 282 8.15 -0.83 -15.68
N ALA A 283 9.21 -0.28 -15.12
CA ALA A 283 9.55 -0.43 -13.72
C ALA A 283 8.57 0.34 -12.80
N HIS A 284 8.28 -0.22 -11.62
CA HIS A 284 7.34 0.36 -10.64
C HIS A 284 8.07 0.84 -9.40
N ASP A 285 7.59 1.96 -8.84
CA ASP A 285 8.19 2.55 -7.65
C ASP A 285 7.64 1.92 -6.36
N HIS A 286 8.57 1.48 -5.52
CA HIS A 286 8.32 0.78 -4.28
C HIS A 286 9.14 1.34 -3.13
N VAL A 287 8.52 1.43 -1.95
CA VAL A 287 9.19 1.83 -0.70
C VAL A 287 8.82 0.88 0.42
N PHE A 288 9.76 0.58 1.32
CA PHE A 288 9.45 -0.24 2.49
C PHE A 288 8.76 0.59 3.58
N VAL A 289 7.86 -0.02 4.35
CA VAL A 289 7.08 0.70 5.39
C VAL A 289 7.96 1.36 6.46
N ASP A 290 9.13 0.79 6.76
CA ASP A 290 10.09 1.36 7.69
C ASP A 290 10.77 2.62 7.17
N ASN A 291 10.98 2.71 5.85
CA ASN A 291 11.38 3.95 5.21
C ASN A 291 10.29 5.01 5.37
N THR A 292 9.05 4.68 5.02
CA THR A 292 7.91 5.60 5.12
C THR A 292 7.71 6.13 6.53
N VAL A 293 7.82 5.28 7.56
CA VAL A 293 7.68 5.71 8.95
C VAL A 293 8.81 6.62 9.40
N LYS A 294 10.07 6.35 9.01
CA LYS A 294 11.18 7.26 9.30
C LYS A 294 10.97 8.63 8.66
N VAL A 295 10.51 8.67 7.40
CA VAL A 295 10.15 9.93 6.71
C VAL A 295 9.08 10.70 7.46
N LEU A 296 8.01 10.03 7.91
CA LEU A 296 6.97 10.67 8.70
C LEU A 296 7.53 11.34 9.97
N LEU A 297 8.43 10.67 10.70
CA LEU A 297 9.06 11.22 11.90
C LEU A 297 9.95 12.43 11.59
N ILE A 298 10.85 12.30 10.61
CA ILE A 298 11.86 13.31 10.30
C ILE A 298 11.19 14.55 9.68
N ALA A 299 10.25 14.36 8.76
CA ALA A 299 9.52 15.47 8.16
C ALA A 299 8.70 16.25 9.21
N THR A 300 8.09 15.54 10.18
CA THR A 300 7.36 16.15 11.30
C THR A 300 8.31 17.00 12.14
N TRP A 301 9.45 16.45 12.53
CA TRP A 301 10.46 17.19 13.29
C TRP A 301 10.94 18.42 12.52
N LYS A 302 11.34 18.27 11.25
CA LYS A 302 11.83 19.37 10.42
C LYS A 302 10.82 20.52 10.32
N LYS A 303 9.54 20.20 10.08
CA LYS A 303 8.47 21.21 10.04
C LYS A 303 8.29 21.91 11.38
N SER A 304 8.36 21.18 12.49
CA SER A 304 8.18 21.75 13.83
C SER A 304 9.30 22.72 14.24
N VAL A 305 10.52 22.46 13.75
CA VAL A 305 11.70 23.29 13.98
C VAL A 305 11.56 24.59 13.18
N GLN A 306 11.12 24.49 11.93
CA GLN A 306 10.86 25.66 11.09
C GLN A 306 9.67 26.48 11.57
N ALA A 307 8.64 25.81 12.11
CA ALA A 307 7.37 26.41 12.56
C ALA A 307 6.68 27.31 11.50
N ASP A 308 7.02 27.12 10.22
CA ASP A 308 6.45 27.89 9.11
C ASP A 308 5.04 27.38 8.77
N THR A 309 4.12 28.31 8.55
CA THR A 309 2.74 28.03 8.11
C THR A 309 2.48 28.49 6.68
N THR A 310 3.40 29.24 6.09
CA THR A 310 3.24 29.84 4.76
C THR A 310 3.48 28.82 3.64
N ILE A 311 4.42 27.90 3.86
CA ILE A 311 4.74 26.81 2.92
C ILE A 311 4.23 25.49 3.50
N ILE A 312 3.70 24.62 2.63
CA ILE A 312 3.40 23.22 2.98
C ILE A 312 4.33 22.35 2.15
N GLU A 313 5.33 21.76 2.81
CA GLU A 313 6.31 20.90 2.17
C GLU A 313 5.65 19.59 1.76
N VAL A 314 6.00 19.15 0.56
CA VAL A 314 5.60 17.87 0.00
C VAL A 314 6.83 16.99 -0.09
N TYR A 315 6.70 15.75 0.37
CA TYR A 315 7.76 14.75 0.31
C TYR A 315 7.29 13.55 -0.51
N ASN A 316 7.86 13.35 -1.68
CA ASN A 316 7.64 12.17 -2.49
C ASN A 316 8.50 11.04 -1.92
N ASN A 317 7.90 10.21 -1.07
CA ASN A 317 8.57 9.03 -0.51
C ASN A 317 8.55 7.91 -1.56
N ALA A 318 9.58 7.96 -2.42
CA ALA A 318 9.77 7.15 -3.62
C ALA A 318 11.26 6.78 -3.79
N THR A 319 11.58 5.98 -4.81
CA THR A 319 12.93 5.50 -5.10
C THR A 319 13.37 5.82 -6.53
N ASP A 320 14.64 6.20 -6.68
CA ASP A 320 15.21 6.45 -8.00
C ASP A 320 15.62 5.13 -8.70
N VAL A 321 15.64 4.03 -7.93
CA VAL A 321 15.96 2.68 -8.41
C VAL A 321 14.66 1.90 -8.61
N ASN A 322 14.37 1.59 -9.86
CA ASN A 322 13.22 0.77 -10.24
C ASN A 322 13.71 -0.44 -11.07
N PHE A 323 13.31 -1.65 -10.69
CA PHE A 323 13.64 -2.88 -11.43
C PHE A 323 12.52 -3.23 -12.40
N SER A 324 12.87 -3.85 -13.53
CA SER A 324 11.87 -4.30 -14.48
C SER A 324 11.04 -5.44 -13.90
N PRO A 325 9.73 -5.50 -14.17
CA PRO A 325 8.89 -6.64 -13.77
C PRO A 325 9.41 -8.00 -14.26
N LEU A 326 10.14 -8.02 -15.37
CA LEU A 326 10.84 -9.21 -15.86
C LEU A 326 11.90 -9.72 -14.86
N PHE A 327 12.74 -8.83 -14.33
CA PHE A 327 13.74 -9.19 -13.32
C PHE A 327 13.07 -9.74 -12.06
N ASP A 328 12.03 -9.05 -11.58
CA ASP A 328 11.24 -9.46 -10.42
C ASP A 328 10.61 -10.84 -10.61
N ARG A 329 10.12 -11.15 -11.83
CA ARG A 329 9.60 -12.47 -12.16
C ARG A 329 10.66 -13.55 -12.02
N GLU A 330 11.83 -13.35 -12.63
CA GLU A 330 12.88 -14.36 -12.65
C GLU A 330 13.43 -14.65 -11.26
N VAL A 331 13.70 -13.60 -10.49
CA VAL A 331 14.18 -13.72 -9.11
C VAL A 331 13.06 -14.28 -8.22
N GLY A 332 11.85 -13.73 -8.31
CA GLY A 332 10.69 -14.17 -7.53
C GLY A 332 10.39 -15.66 -7.70
N ASN A 333 10.39 -16.17 -8.94
CA ASN A 333 10.19 -17.60 -9.20
C ASN A 333 11.29 -18.47 -8.56
N LYS A 334 12.55 -18.02 -8.59
CA LYS A 334 13.67 -18.71 -7.92
C LYS A 334 13.48 -18.72 -6.40
N VAL A 335 13.10 -17.58 -5.81
CA VAL A 335 12.81 -17.46 -4.37
C VAL A 335 11.69 -18.41 -3.97
N VAL A 336 10.56 -18.41 -4.69
CA VAL A 336 9.44 -19.31 -4.38
C VAL A 336 9.83 -20.77 -4.57
N SER A 337 10.66 -21.12 -5.55
CA SER A 337 11.11 -22.51 -5.75
C SER A 337 11.96 -23.04 -4.59
N LYS A 338 12.73 -22.17 -3.92
CA LYS A 338 13.56 -22.49 -2.75
C LYS A 338 12.83 -22.34 -1.43
N ASN A 339 11.70 -21.64 -1.42
CA ASN A 339 10.88 -21.45 -0.23
C ASN A 339 9.38 -21.55 -0.59
N PRO A 340 8.90 -22.68 -1.11
CA PRO A 340 7.54 -22.79 -1.61
C PRO A 340 6.52 -22.60 -0.50
N PRO A 341 5.29 -22.16 -0.82
CA PRO A 341 4.22 -22.10 0.17
C PRO A 341 3.83 -23.52 0.60
N GLU A 342 3.27 -23.66 1.79
CA GLU A 342 2.76 -24.95 2.30
C GLU A 342 1.53 -25.40 1.50
N SER A 343 0.77 -24.43 0.96
CA SER A 343 -0.41 -24.65 0.13
C SER A 343 -0.35 -23.90 -1.21
N TYR A 344 -0.52 -24.62 -2.32
CA TYR A 344 -0.53 -24.09 -3.69
C TYR A 344 -1.42 -24.92 -4.60
N LEU A 345 -1.99 -24.28 -5.63
CA LEU A 345 -2.78 -24.98 -6.64
C LEU A 345 -1.90 -25.40 -7.83
N TRP A 346 -1.01 -24.50 -8.24
CA TRP A 346 -0.09 -24.70 -9.35
C TRP A 346 1.31 -24.27 -8.93
N TYR A 347 2.35 -24.65 -9.69
CA TYR A 347 3.67 -24.06 -9.48
C TYR A 347 3.65 -22.55 -9.77
N ALA A 348 4.43 -21.77 -9.04
CA ALA A 348 4.56 -20.33 -9.22
C ALA A 348 5.19 -20.00 -10.58
N TYR A 349 4.40 -19.32 -11.41
CA TYR A 349 4.83 -18.71 -12.67
C TYR A 349 3.73 -17.78 -13.16
N THR A 350 4.11 -16.54 -13.47
CA THR A 350 3.22 -15.50 -13.97
C THR A 350 3.80 -14.93 -15.26
N GLU A 351 3.02 -14.92 -16.34
CA GLU A 351 3.36 -14.22 -17.58
C GLU A 351 2.87 -12.77 -17.52
N PHE A 352 3.71 -11.83 -17.94
CA PHE A 352 3.36 -10.41 -18.05
C PHE A 352 2.88 -10.16 -19.48
N ILE A 353 1.65 -9.66 -19.64
CA ILE A 353 1.02 -9.53 -20.95
C ILE A 353 0.49 -8.11 -21.15
N LYS A 354 1.15 -7.36 -22.04
CA LYS A 354 0.75 -6.01 -22.43
C LYS A 354 -0.48 -6.00 -23.36
N ASN A 355 -0.50 -6.92 -24.34
CA ASN A 355 -1.56 -6.95 -25.35
C ASN A 355 -2.90 -7.45 -24.73
N PRO A 356 -4.00 -6.67 -24.83
CA PRO A 356 -5.26 -7.01 -24.17
C PRO A 356 -5.89 -8.31 -24.72
N ILE A 357 -5.77 -8.57 -26.02
CA ILE A 357 -6.33 -9.77 -26.65
C ILE A 357 -5.64 -11.01 -26.11
N ILE A 358 -4.30 -11.02 -26.11
CA ILE A 358 -3.50 -12.12 -25.57
C ILE A 358 -3.78 -12.31 -24.07
N PHE A 359 -3.96 -11.21 -23.33
CA PHE A 359 -4.31 -11.26 -21.91
C PHE A 359 -5.66 -11.94 -21.66
N TYR A 360 -6.70 -11.61 -22.42
CA TYR A 360 -8.02 -12.25 -22.28
C TYR A 360 -7.99 -13.73 -22.68
N ILE A 361 -7.29 -14.07 -23.77
CA ILE A 361 -7.06 -15.46 -24.18
C ILE A 361 -6.33 -16.21 -23.05
N GLY A 362 -5.25 -15.65 -22.52
CA GLY A 362 -4.51 -16.22 -21.40
C GLY A 362 -5.38 -16.40 -20.14
N THR A 363 -6.22 -15.42 -19.82
CA THR A 363 -7.15 -15.50 -18.68
C THR A 363 -8.16 -16.64 -18.88
N LEU A 364 -8.70 -16.79 -20.09
CA LEU A 364 -9.61 -17.89 -20.42
C LEU A 364 -8.95 -19.26 -20.17
N PHE A 365 -7.76 -19.48 -20.73
CA PHE A 365 -7.10 -20.79 -20.69
C PHE A 365 -6.39 -21.11 -19.38
N TYR A 366 -5.77 -20.12 -18.72
CA TYR A 366 -5.01 -20.36 -17.50
C TYR A 366 -5.83 -20.18 -16.22
N HIS A 367 -6.92 -19.41 -16.25
CA HIS A 367 -7.74 -19.13 -15.06
C HIS A 367 -9.15 -19.71 -15.19
N LEU A 368 -9.92 -19.29 -16.20
CA LEU A 368 -11.36 -19.57 -16.28
C LEU A 368 -11.66 -21.05 -16.55
N LEU A 369 -11.09 -21.63 -17.61
CA LEU A 369 -11.32 -23.03 -17.98
C LEU A 369 -10.87 -24.01 -16.88
N PRO A 370 -9.65 -23.88 -16.30
CA PRO A 370 -9.26 -24.70 -15.16
C PRO A 370 -10.21 -24.54 -13.96
N ALA A 371 -10.71 -23.32 -13.71
CA ALA A 371 -11.66 -23.09 -12.62
C ALA A 371 -12.96 -23.87 -12.82
N LEU A 372 -13.53 -23.82 -14.03
CA LEU A 372 -14.77 -24.52 -14.36
C LEU A 372 -14.62 -26.04 -14.23
N ILE A 373 -13.48 -26.60 -14.69
CA ILE A 373 -13.18 -28.03 -14.56
C ILE A 373 -13.08 -28.41 -13.08
N LEU A 374 -12.28 -27.69 -12.31
CA LEU A 374 -12.06 -27.98 -10.89
C LEU A 374 -13.35 -27.82 -10.07
N ASP A 375 -14.13 -26.77 -10.32
CA ASP A 375 -15.40 -26.55 -9.63
C ASP A 375 -16.45 -27.61 -10.02
N SER A 376 -16.44 -28.09 -11.27
CA SER A 376 -17.29 -29.21 -11.69
C SER A 376 -16.92 -30.50 -10.97
N ILE A 377 -15.62 -30.82 -10.87
CA ILE A 377 -15.13 -31.98 -10.09
C ILE A 377 -15.52 -31.83 -8.62
N MET A 378 -15.38 -30.64 -8.04
CA MET A 378 -15.80 -30.37 -6.67
C MET A 378 -17.30 -30.64 -6.50
N TYR A 379 -18.14 -30.10 -7.38
CA TYR A 379 -19.58 -30.32 -7.36
C TYR A 379 -19.95 -31.80 -7.45
N LEU A 380 -19.36 -32.53 -8.40
CA LEU A 380 -19.58 -33.97 -8.60
C LEU A 380 -19.10 -34.83 -7.42
N THR A 381 -18.10 -34.35 -6.65
CA THR A 381 -17.59 -35.02 -5.45
C THR A 381 -18.26 -34.54 -4.16
N GLY A 382 -19.40 -33.84 -4.26
CA GLY A 382 -20.17 -33.34 -3.11
C GLY A 382 -19.54 -32.14 -2.39
N LYS A 383 -18.53 -31.50 -2.98
CA LYS A 383 -17.84 -30.32 -2.45
C LYS A 383 -18.41 -29.04 -3.07
N LYS A 384 -18.42 -27.95 -2.29
CA LYS A 384 -18.90 -26.64 -2.75
C LYS A 384 -17.92 -25.98 -3.73
N PRO A 385 -18.32 -25.62 -4.97
CA PRO A 385 -17.53 -24.84 -5.91
C PRO A 385 -17.02 -23.52 -5.33
N LYS A 386 -15.75 -23.19 -5.57
CA LYS A 386 -15.11 -21.97 -5.04
C LYS A 386 -14.00 -21.38 -5.91
N ILE A 387 -13.45 -22.14 -6.85
CA ILE A 387 -12.28 -21.75 -7.65
C ILE A 387 -12.65 -20.65 -8.65
N PHE A 388 -13.82 -20.73 -9.28
CA PHE A 388 -14.31 -19.68 -10.18
C PHE A 388 -14.45 -18.33 -9.46
N LYS A 389 -15.02 -18.33 -8.26
CA LYS A 389 -15.17 -17.12 -7.44
C LYS A 389 -13.82 -16.52 -7.06
N LEU A 390 -12.82 -17.36 -6.80
CA LEU A 390 -11.45 -16.92 -6.55
C LEU A 390 -10.86 -16.23 -7.79
N TYR A 391 -10.89 -16.89 -8.95
CA TYR A 391 -10.35 -16.31 -10.19
C TYR A 391 -11.06 -15.05 -10.65
N ARG A 392 -12.36 -14.90 -10.39
CA ARG A 392 -13.07 -13.62 -10.60
C ARG A 392 -12.44 -12.48 -9.80
N LYS A 393 -12.07 -12.71 -8.54
CA LYS A 393 -11.37 -11.70 -7.73
C LYS A 393 -9.97 -11.40 -8.26
N VAL A 394 -9.24 -12.43 -8.70
CA VAL A 394 -7.92 -12.28 -9.33
C VAL A 394 -8.01 -11.39 -10.57
N PHE A 395 -9.00 -11.64 -11.43
CA PHE A 395 -9.23 -10.85 -12.65
C PHE A 395 -9.53 -9.38 -12.34
N ILE A 396 -10.43 -9.11 -11.39
CA ILE A 396 -10.76 -7.73 -10.99
C ILE A 396 -9.52 -7.01 -10.47
N ALA A 397 -8.76 -7.63 -9.55
CA ALA A 397 -7.54 -7.03 -9.00
C ALA A 397 -6.49 -6.72 -10.09
N ASN A 398 -6.33 -7.62 -11.07
CA ASN A 398 -5.41 -7.48 -12.19
C ASN A 398 -5.77 -6.28 -13.09
N VAL A 399 -7.05 -6.20 -13.51
CA VAL A 399 -7.53 -5.09 -14.34
C VAL A 399 -7.44 -3.74 -13.61
N SER A 400 -7.77 -3.69 -12.33
CA SER A 400 -7.70 -2.46 -11.52
C SER A 400 -6.27 -1.95 -11.30
N LEU A 401 -5.26 -2.82 -11.34
CA LEU A 401 -3.85 -2.43 -11.16
C LEU A 401 -3.16 -2.09 -12.48
N TYR A 402 -3.68 -2.54 -13.62
CA TYR A 402 -3.09 -2.32 -14.94
C TYR A 402 -2.69 -0.87 -15.24
N PRO A 403 -3.48 0.18 -14.91
CA PRO A 403 -3.06 1.56 -15.17
C PRO A 403 -1.71 1.93 -14.55
N PHE A 404 -1.42 1.43 -13.34
CA PHE A 404 -0.15 1.65 -12.65
C PHE A 404 0.96 0.72 -13.14
N MET A 405 0.59 -0.39 -13.79
CA MET A 405 1.52 -1.37 -14.34
C MET A 405 1.89 -1.13 -15.80
N SER A 406 1.33 -0.09 -16.43
CA SER A 406 1.52 0.22 -17.86
C SER A 406 1.95 1.67 -18.13
N LYS A 407 2.17 2.47 -17.08
CA LYS A 407 2.69 3.84 -17.18
C LYS A 407 3.92 3.98 -16.29
N ALA A 408 5.01 4.49 -16.86
CA ALA A 408 6.19 4.89 -16.11
C ALA A 408 5.98 6.29 -15.49
N PHE A 409 6.52 6.52 -14.30
CA PHE A 409 6.46 7.81 -13.62
C PHE A 409 7.88 8.30 -13.33
N ASN A 410 8.18 9.54 -13.68
CA ASN A 410 9.40 10.21 -13.23
C ASN A 410 9.08 10.97 -11.94
N ILE A 411 9.43 10.39 -10.79
CA ILE A 411 9.13 10.95 -9.47
C ILE A 411 10.36 11.71 -8.97
N ARG A 412 10.19 13.00 -8.73
CA ARG A 412 11.22 13.88 -8.14
C ARG A 412 11.19 13.76 -6.63
N THR A 413 12.36 13.75 -6.00
CA THR A 413 12.57 13.27 -4.63
C THR A 413 13.53 14.16 -3.82
N GLU A 414 13.83 15.37 -4.28
CA GLU A 414 14.85 16.26 -3.72
C GLU A 414 14.58 16.66 -2.26
N ASN A 415 13.37 17.11 -1.91
CA ASN A 415 12.95 17.41 -0.54
C ASN A 415 12.97 16.17 0.35
N TYR A 416 12.50 15.02 -0.18
CA TYR A 416 12.57 13.73 0.52
C TYR A 416 14.01 13.36 0.87
N LEU A 417 14.94 13.42 -0.09
CA LEU A 417 16.35 13.12 0.15
C LEU A 417 17.01 14.13 1.09
N GLY A 418 16.62 15.40 0.99
CA GLY A 418 17.04 16.46 1.91
C GLY A 418 16.56 16.29 3.36
N LEU A 419 15.72 15.29 3.68
CA LEU A 419 15.42 14.90 5.06
C LEU A 419 16.59 14.14 5.68
N GLU A 420 17.23 13.24 4.94
CA GLU A 420 18.37 12.45 5.43
C GLU A 420 19.55 13.37 5.79
N GLU A 421 19.80 14.37 4.95
CA GLU A 421 20.86 15.37 5.16
C GLU A 421 20.61 16.25 6.39
N SER A 422 19.35 16.43 6.77
CA SER A 422 18.97 17.23 7.93
C SER A 422 19.11 16.50 9.27
N LEU A 423 19.34 15.18 9.26
CA LEU A 423 19.49 14.39 10.48
C LEU A 423 20.78 14.72 11.22
N MET A 424 20.68 14.90 12.54
CA MET A 424 21.83 14.95 13.43
C MET A 424 22.47 13.57 13.56
N GLU A 425 23.79 13.53 13.79
CA GLU A 425 24.53 12.26 13.96
C GLU A 425 23.94 11.35 15.05
N CYS A 426 23.42 11.93 16.13
CA CYS A 426 22.79 11.16 17.21
C CYS A 426 21.50 10.44 16.79
N ASP A 427 20.77 10.97 15.81
CA ASP A 427 19.52 10.39 15.31
C ASP A 427 19.74 9.41 14.16
N LYS A 428 20.84 9.56 13.39
CA LYS A 428 21.13 8.73 12.21
C LYS A 428 21.10 7.23 12.49
N LYS A 429 21.59 6.81 13.66
CA LYS A 429 21.60 5.39 14.05
C LYS A 429 20.21 4.74 14.00
N GLU A 430 19.18 5.44 14.45
CA GLU A 430 17.81 4.89 14.55
C GLU A 430 16.91 5.36 13.41
N LEU A 431 17.16 6.55 12.84
CA LEU A 431 16.23 7.22 11.94
C LEU A 431 16.75 7.36 10.51
N SER A 432 18.04 7.10 10.24
CA SER A 432 18.54 7.07 8.87
C SER A 432 17.70 6.08 8.04
N PHE A 433 17.23 6.55 6.90
CA PHE A 433 16.43 5.76 5.99
C PHE A 433 17.19 5.36 4.72
N ILE A 434 18.46 5.77 4.57
CA ILE A 434 19.29 5.43 3.41
C ILE A 434 19.38 3.91 3.19
N ASN A 435 19.53 3.16 4.28
CA ASN A 435 19.60 1.70 4.25
C ASN A 435 18.24 1.04 4.09
N SER A 436 17.14 1.75 4.35
CA SER A 436 15.78 1.25 4.08
C SER A 436 15.23 1.74 2.74
N ARG A 437 16.03 2.38 1.87
CA ARG A 437 15.61 2.64 0.48
C ARG A 437 15.64 1.36 -0.35
N MET A 438 14.89 1.34 -1.46
CA MET A 438 15.00 0.24 -2.40
C MET A 438 16.45 0.14 -2.89
N PRO A 439 17.09 -1.03 -2.84
CA PRO A 439 18.51 -1.12 -3.12
C PRO A 439 18.84 -0.94 -4.60
N ALA A 440 19.89 -0.18 -4.90
CA ALA A 440 20.40 -0.01 -6.26
C ALA A 440 21.07 -1.28 -6.82
N ASP A 441 21.60 -2.13 -5.94
CA ASP A 441 22.37 -3.31 -6.32
C ASP A 441 21.50 -4.57 -6.38
N SER A 442 21.81 -5.46 -7.34
CA SER A 442 21.08 -6.71 -7.56
C SER A 442 21.04 -7.63 -6.34
N THR A 443 22.09 -7.62 -5.51
CA THR A 443 22.21 -8.53 -4.36
C THR A 443 21.21 -8.17 -3.27
N ARG A 444 21.13 -6.89 -2.91
CA ARG A 444 20.16 -6.40 -1.93
C ARG A 444 18.73 -6.45 -2.48
N THR A 445 18.51 -6.31 -3.78
CA THR A 445 17.17 -6.53 -4.38
C THR A 445 16.73 -7.98 -4.27
N VAL A 446 17.64 -8.93 -4.51
CA VAL A 446 17.35 -10.36 -4.25
C VAL A 446 17.04 -10.58 -2.76
N LYS A 447 17.76 -9.92 -1.84
CA LYS A 447 17.44 -9.95 -0.39
C LYS A 447 16.05 -9.40 -0.11
N ALA A 448 15.67 -8.28 -0.72
CA ALA A 448 14.34 -7.68 -0.60
C ALA A 448 13.23 -8.65 -1.03
N ILE A 449 13.36 -9.28 -2.20
CA ILE A 449 12.38 -10.25 -2.70
C ILE A 449 12.24 -11.44 -1.74
N HIS A 450 13.35 -11.94 -1.17
CA HIS A 450 13.31 -12.98 -0.14
C HIS A 450 12.55 -12.53 1.11
N ILE A 451 12.82 -11.32 1.60
CA ILE A 451 12.17 -10.75 2.79
C ILE A 451 10.67 -10.55 2.56
N ILE A 452 10.28 -10.01 1.41
CA ILE A 452 8.87 -9.83 1.03
C ILE A 452 8.17 -11.19 1.00
N TRP A 453 8.75 -12.19 0.33
CA TRP A 453 8.14 -13.51 0.25
C TRP A 453 8.06 -14.22 1.60
N LYS A 454 9.12 -14.14 2.42
CA LYS A 454 9.14 -14.61 3.81
C LYS A 454 8.00 -13.96 4.61
N GLY A 455 7.85 -12.64 4.49
CA GLY A 455 6.81 -11.86 5.15
C GLY A 455 5.40 -12.29 4.76
N ILE A 456 5.15 -12.48 3.46
CA ILE A 456 3.87 -12.99 2.93
C ILE A 456 3.55 -14.36 3.54
N LYS A 457 4.49 -15.30 3.53
CA LYS A 457 4.30 -16.63 4.12
C LYS A 457 3.99 -16.55 5.62
N GLN A 458 4.84 -15.85 6.37
CA GLN A 458 4.77 -15.82 7.83
C GLN A 458 3.56 -15.04 8.34
N TYR A 459 3.32 -13.84 7.82
CA TYR A 459 2.36 -12.92 8.42
C TYR A 459 1.00 -12.90 7.72
N LEU A 460 0.93 -13.14 6.40
CA LEU A 460 -0.35 -13.18 5.67
C LEU A 460 -0.91 -14.61 5.59
N MET A 461 -0.07 -15.58 5.25
CA MET A 461 -0.48 -16.97 5.08
C MET A 461 -0.44 -17.78 6.38
N LYS A 462 0.22 -17.26 7.43
CA LYS A 462 0.41 -17.93 8.73
C LYS A 462 1.14 -19.28 8.59
N GLU A 463 2.08 -19.34 7.65
CA GLU A 463 2.93 -20.50 7.37
C GLU A 463 4.33 -20.32 7.97
N LYS A 464 5.16 -21.36 7.95
CA LYS A 464 6.59 -21.25 8.30
C LYS A 464 7.30 -20.23 7.40
N ALA A 465 8.19 -19.43 7.99
CA ALA A 465 9.01 -18.46 7.27
C ALA A 465 9.85 -19.11 6.16
N TYR A 466 10.37 -20.31 6.41
CA TYR A 466 11.16 -21.09 5.47
C TYR A 466 10.60 -22.51 5.34
N ALA A 467 10.56 -23.00 4.11
CA ALA A 467 10.16 -24.36 3.79
C ALA A 467 11.24 -25.37 4.23
N THR A 468 10.83 -26.59 4.55
CA THR A 468 11.75 -27.70 4.79
C THR A 468 12.30 -28.24 3.47
N GLU A 469 13.41 -28.99 3.54
CA GLU A 469 13.96 -29.66 2.34
C GLU A 469 12.95 -30.58 1.66
N GLU A 470 12.09 -31.25 2.42
CA GLU A 470 11.07 -32.13 1.89
C GLU A 470 10.00 -31.35 1.11
N GLU A 471 9.57 -30.20 1.63
CA GLU A 471 8.62 -29.31 0.96
C GLU A 471 9.19 -28.77 -0.36
N ILE A 472 10.48 -28.42 -0.37
CA ILE A 472 11.21 -27.99 -1.58
C ILE A 472 11.26 -29.14 -2.60
N LYS A 473 11.67 -30.35 -2.19
CA LYS A 473 11.72 -31.54 -3.07
C LYS A 473 10.35 -31.92 -3.61
N ARG A 474 9.29 -31.81 -2.80
CA ARG A 474 7.90 -32.04 -3.24
C ARG A 474 7.46 -31.00 -4.28
N TYR A 475 7.72 -29.73 -4.01
CA TYR A 475 7.40 -28.65 -4.93
C TYR A 475 8.13 -28.80 -6.28
N ALA A 476 9.41 -29.17 -6.25
CA ALA A 476 10.20 -29.43 -7.46
C ALA A 476 9.59 -30.56 -8.31
N ARG A 477 9.18 -31.68 -7.69
CA ARG A 477 8.49 -32.78 -8.38
C ARG A 477 7.19 -32.34 -9.05
N ILE A 478 6.35 -31.58 -8.32
CA ILE A 478 5.09 -31.05 -8.86
C ILE A 478 5.35 -30.06 -10.00
N MET A 479 6.34 -29.18 -9.85
CA MET A 479 6.73 -28.25 -10.89
C MET A 479 7.15 -28.99 -12.17
N THR A 480 7.99 -30.02 -12.06
CA THR A 480 8.42 -30.84 -13.21
C THR A 480 7.23 -31.52 -13.86
N PHE A 481 6.35 -32.17 -13.08
CA PHE A 481 5.13 -32.79 -13.58
C PHE A 481 4.24 -31.80 -14.34
N GLN A 482 3.96 -30.63 -13.74
CA GLN A 482 3.11 -29.61 -14.36
C GLN A 482 3.75 -29.03 -15.63
N LYS A 483 5.08 -28.81 -15.66
CA LYS A 483 5.78 -28.37 -16.87
C LYS A 483 5.65 -29.40 -18.01
N MET A 484 5.80 -30.69 -17.71
CA MET A 484 5.57 -31.75 -18.69
C MET A 484 4.12 -31.76 -19.19
N LEU A 485 3.14 -31.64 -18.28
CA LEU A 485 1.73 -31.57 -18.65
C LEU A 485 1.45 -30.38 -19.57
N TYR A 486 1.97 -29.20 -19.27
CA TYR A 486 1.82 -28.02 -20.14
C TYR A 486 2.49 -28.23 -21.50
N PHE A 487 3.65 -28.86 -21.54
CA PHE A 487 4.33 -29.18 -22.80
C PHE A 487 3.49 -30.12 -23.68
N VAL A 488 2.94 -31.18 -23.10
CA VAL A 488 2.04 -32.13 -23.79
C VAL A 488 0.78 -31.43 -24.29
N VAL A 489 0.11 -30.63 -23.45
CA VAL A 489 -1.10 -29.89 -23.83
C VAL A 489 -0.81 -28.87 -24.94
N LYS A 490 0.27 -28.10 -24.84
CA LYS A 490 0.69 -27.17 -25.90
C LYS A 490 1.01 -27.90 -27.20
N GLY A 491 1.71 -29.02 -27.14
CA GLY A 491 2.01 -29.86 -28.30
C GLY A 491 0.74 -30.40 -28.96
N PHE A 492 -0.24 -30.84 -28.17
CA PHE A 492 -1.53 -31.30 -28.67
C PHE A 492 -2.34 -30.18 -29.32
N ILE A 493 -2.41 -29.00 -28.69
CA ILE A 493 -3.08 -27.82 -29.29
C ILE A 493 -2.39 -27.43 -30.60
N PHE A 494 -1.06 -27.39 -30.64
CA PHE A 494 -0.30 -27.09 -31.85
C PHE A 494 -0.58 -28.11 -32.96
N TYR A 495 -0.61 -29.41 -32.64
CA TYR A 495 -0.99 -30.46 -33.57
C TYR A 495 -2.42 -30.26 -34.13
N LEU A 496 -3.39 -29.91 -33.27
CA LEU A 496 -4.76 -29.62 -33.72
C LEU A 496 -4.82 -28.43 -34.67
N ILE A 497 -4.10 -27.35 -34.37
CA ILE A 497 -4.04 -26.16 -35.23
C ILE A 497 -3.44 -26.53 -36.59
N ILE A 498 -2.33 -27.26 -36.62
CA ILE A 498 -1.69 -27.67 -37.88
C ILE A 498 -2.62 -28.60 -38.67
N SER A 499 -3.10 -29.68 -38.05
CA SER A 499 -3.87 -30.71 -38.74
C SER A 499 -5.28 -30.28 -39.16
N LYS A 500 -5.94 -29.38 -38.41
CA LYS A 500 -7.33 -28.98 -38.67
C LYS A 500 -7.50 -27.60 -39.29
N LEU A 501 -6.54 -26.70 -39.16
CA LEU A 501 -6.64 -25.35 -39.73
C LEU A 501 -5.67 -25.15 -40.88
N LEU A 502 -4.37 -25.39 -40.67
CA LEU A 502 -3.34 -25.08 -41.67
C LEU A 502 -3.30 -26.10 -42.82
N VAL A 503 -3.29 -27.40 -42.52
CA VAL A 503 -3.20 -28.45 -43.54
C VAL A 503 -4.36 -28.38 -44.54
N PRO A 504 -5.64 -28.22 -44.13
CA PRO A 504 -6.74 -28.07 -45.09
C PRO A 504 -6.62 -26.83 -45.99
N VAL A 505 -6.15 -25.70 -45.44
CA VAL A 505 -5.95 -24.46 -46.20
C VAL A 505 -4.82 -24.62 -47.22
N ILE A 506 -3.69 -25.21 -46.80
CA ILE A 506 -2.56 -25.48 -47.69
C ILE A 506 -2.97 -26.42 -48.82
N ILE A 507 -3.69 -27.52 -48.50
CA ILE A 507 -4.21 -28.44 -49.52
C ILE A 507 -5.17 -27.71 -50.47
N SER A 508 -6.05 -26.85 -49.95
CA SER A 508 -6.97 -26.06 -50.79
C SER A 508 -6.25 -25.09 -51.72
N GLU A 509 -5.19 -24.42 -51.28
CA GLU A 509 -4.43 -23.49 -52.11
C GLU A 509 -3.54 -24.22 -53.13
N LEU A 510 -2.93 -25.34 -52.73
CA LEU A 510 -2.19 -26.20 -53.67
C LEU A 510 -3.09 -26.74 -54.79
N ASN A 511 -4.34 -27.11 -54.47
CA ASN A 511 -5.33 -27.54 -55.46
C ASN A 511 -5.76 -26.40 -56.41
N LYS A 512 -5.71 -25.14 -55.98
CA LYS A 512 -5.99 -23.97 -56.85
C LYS A 512 -4.83 -23.70 -57.80
N ILE A 513 -3.60 -23.88 -57.33
CA ILE A 513 -2.39 -23.69 -58.16
C ILE A 513 -2.27 -24.79 -59.21
N SER A 514 -2.64 -26.03 -58.88
CA SER A 514 -2.57 -27.16 -59.83
C SER A 514 -3.69 -27.19 -60.88
N SER A 515 -4.69 -26.30 -60.75
CA SER A 515 -5.80 -26.14 -61.71
C SER A 515 -5.64 -24.96 -62.67
N ILE A 516 -4.50 -24.27 -62.60
CA ILE A 516 -4.00 -23.28 -63.57
C ILE A 516 -2.92 -23.96 -64.40
#